data_AF-A0A4U5MFG0-F1
#
_entry.id   AF-A0A4U5MFG0-F1
#
_cell.length_a   1.000
_cell.length_b   1.000
_cell.length_c   1.000
_cell.angle_alpha   90.00
_cell.angle_beta   90.00
_cell.angle_gamma   90.00
#
_symmetry.space_group_name_H-M   'P 1'
#
loop_
_entity.id
_entity.type
_entity.pdbx_description
1 polymer ?
#
loop_
_entity_poly.entity_id
_entity_poly.type
_entity_poly.pdbx_seq_one_letter_code
_entity_poly.pdbx_strand_id
1 'polypeptide(L)'
;MAKKLDLMKALRSYDKTVALFVNGALDSKPFPDSWARIWNGSPARFCVDGGANRLHLECRKEILKHPTVVSGDLDSICEEAKEYFTDKCKIIYTQDQMETDLTKSLRLVAQDERMKRAEVRRDRPDSGEVGL
;
A
#
# COMPACT_ATOMS: atom_id res chain seq x y z
N MET A 1 17.78 26.88 -10.28
CA MET A 1 16.50 26.29 -10.72
C MET A 1 16.41 24.87 -10.22
N ALA A 2 15.45 24.53 -9.36
CA ALA A 2 15.22 23.16 -8.93
C ALA A 2 14.61 22.35 -10.10
N LYS A 3 15.18 21.18 -10.41
CA LYS A 3 14.56 20.24 -11.36
C LYS A 3 13.22 19.80 -10.75
N LYS A 4 12.12 20.21 -11.36
CA LYS A 4 10.79 19.72 -11.00
C LYS A 4 10.77 18.22 -11.25
N LEU A 5 10.60 17.42 -10.20
CA LEU A 5 10.47 15.97 -10.33
C LEU A 5 9.22 15.69 -11.17
N ASP A 6 9.41 15.20 -12.39
CA ASP A 6 8.33 14.68 -13.21
C ASP A 6 7.92 13.32 -12.62
N LEU A 7 7.04 13.40 -11.62
CA LEU A 7 6.54 12.24 -10.89
C LEU A 7 5.91 11.25 -11.88
N MET A 8 5.22 11.73 -12.91
CA MET A 8 4.59 10.89 -13.92
C MET A 8 5.63 10.14 -14.77
N LYS A 9 6.79 10.75 -15.03
CA LYS A 9 7.94 10.09 -15.67
C LYS A 9 8.56 9.01 -14.79
N ALA A 10 8.72 9.26 -13.49
CA ALA A 10 9.25 8.28 -12.54
C ALA A 10 8.28 7.10 -12.32
N LEU A 11 6.99 7.35 -12.47
CA LEU A 11 5.91 6.40 -12.24
C LEU A 11 5.46 5.64 -13.52
N ARG A 12 6.18 5.76 -14.64
CA ARG A 12 5.79 5.20 -15.95
C ARG A 12 5.61 3.68 -16.00
N SER A 13 5.99 2.93 -14.97
CA SER A 13 5.51 1.55 -14.79
C SER A 13 5.02 1.37 -13.35
N TYR A 14 3.73 1.63 -13.13
CA TYR A 14 3.10 1.37 -11.84
C TYR A 14 3.13 -0.11 -11.46
N ASP A 15 3.37 -1.01 -12.42
CA ASP A 15 3.44 -2.47 -12.30
C ASP A 15 4.44 -2.98 -11.24
N LYS A 16 5.34 -2.11 -10.76
CA LYS A 16 6.32 -2.41 -9.69
C LYS A 16 6.28 -1.40 -8.53
N THR A 17 5.20 -0.64 -8.40
CA THR A 17 5.06 0.41 -7.38
C THR A 17 4.25 -0.07 -6.20
N VAL A 18 4.63 0.35 -5.00
CA VAL A 18 3.83 0.20 -3.78
C VAL A 18 3.40 1.59 -3.32
N ALA A 19 2.10 1.78 -3.12
CA ALA A 19 1.56 3.02 -2.54
C ALA A 19 1.28 2.82 -1.05
N LEU A 20 1.78 3.73 -0.22
CA LEU A 20 1.47 3.78 1.21
C LEU A 20 0.56 4.99 1.47
N PHE A 21 -0.58 4.74 2.11
CA PHE A 21 -1.51 5.74 2.60
C PHE A 21 -1.29 5.88 4.11
N VAL A 22 -0.77 7.02 4.54
CA VAL A 22 -0.46 7.29 5.95
C VAL A 22 -1.49 8.23 6.57
N ASN A 23 -1.48 8.30 7.90
CA ASN A 23 -2.29 9.29 8.62
C ASN A 23 -1.82 10.71 8.25
N GLY A 24 -2.77 11.54 7.80
CA GLY A 24 -2.53 12.91 7.38
C GLY A 24 -3.76 13.76 7.72
N ALA A 25 -3.64 15.09 7.62
CA ALA A 25 -4.74 15.98 7.97
C ALA A 25 -6.04 15.55 7.27
N LEU A 26 -7.12 15.39 8.04
CA LEU A 26 -8.47 15.07 7.56
C LEU A 26 -9.13 16.28 6.91
N ASP A 27 -8.36 17.09 6.17
CA ASP A 27 -8.92 18.25 5.51
C ASP A 27 -9.98 17.80 4.50
N SER A 28 -11.09 18.53 4.46
CA SER A 28 -12.22 18.27 3.55
C SER A 28 -11.87 18.47 2.07
N LYS A 29 -10.60 18.69 1.76
CA LYS A 29 -10.14 18.88 0.38
C LYS A 29 -10.23 17.55 -0.37
N PRO A 30 -10.66 17.59 -1.64
CA PRO A 30 -10.61 16.41 -2.48
C PRO A 30 -9.17 15.93 -2.62
N PHE A 31 -8.98 14.61 -2.75
CA PHE A 31 -7.67 14.08 -3.10
C PHE A 31 -7.23 14.61 -4.46
N PRO A 32 -5.97 15.05 -4.62
CA PRO A 32 -5.46 15.40 -5.93
C PRO A 32 -5.57 14.21 -6.89
N ASP A 33 -6.00 14.45 -8.13
CA ASP A 33 -6.13 13.39 -9.16
C ASP A 33 -4.85 12.57 -9.33
N SER A 34 -3.69 13.20 -9.19
CA SER A 34 -2.39 12.52 -9.26
C SER A 34 -2.24 11.44 -8.19
N TRP A 35 -2.80 11.68 -7.01
CA TRP A 35 -2.77 10.74 -5.88
C TRP A 35 -3.68 9.54 -6.15
N ALA A 36 -4.91 9.80 -6.63
CA ALA A 36 -5.83 8.75 -7.04
C ALA A 36 -5.24 7.86 -8.15
N ARG A 37 -4.56 8.48 -9.14
CA ARG A 37 -3.84 7.74 -10.20
C ARG A 37 -2.73 6.85 -9.65
N ILE A 38 -1.91 7.36 -8.72
CA ILE A 38 -0.85 6.57 -8.09
C ILE A 38 -1.44 5.40 -7.31
N TRP A 39 -2.41 5.68 -6.46
CA TRP A 39 -3.05 4.68 -5.62
C TRP A 39 -3.71 3.59 -6.47
N ASN A 40 -4.57 3.98 -7.41
CA ASN A 40 -5.34 3.04 -8.23
C ASN A 40 -4.48 2.28 -9.25
N GLY A 41 -3.34 2.85 -9.65
CA GLY A 41 -2.36 2.22 -10.55
C GLY A 41 -1.41 1.26 -9.84
N SER A 42 -1.16 1.44 -8.55
CA SER A 42 -0.20 0.62 -7.81
C SER A 42 -0.76 -0.78 -7.54
N PRO A 43 -0.05 -1.88 -7.86
CA PRO A 43 -0.50 -3.25 -7.61
C PRO A 43 -0.63 -3.56 -6.11
N ALA A 44 0.25 -3.00 -5.29
CA ALA A 44 0.21 -3.10 -3.84
C ALA A 44 -0.09 -1.74 -3.20
N ARG A 45 -1.01 -1.75 -2.23
CA ARG A 45 -1.61 -0.56 -1.61
C ARG A 45 -1.71 -0.79 -0.10
N PHE A 46 -0.82 -0.17 0.66
CA PHE A 46 -0.77 -0.31 2.11
C PHE A 46 -1.41 0.92 2.74
N CYS A 47 -2.28 0.70 3.72
CA CYS A 47 -2.86 1.77 4.53
C CYS A 47 -2.34 1.63 5.96
N VAL A 48 -1.87 2.73 6.53
CA VAL A 48 -1.23 2.77 7.85
C VAL A 48 -2.24 3.30 8.86
N ASP A 49 -2.68 2.41 9.74
CA ASP A 49 -3.58 2.64 10.88
C ASP A 49 -4.63 3.74 10.63
N GLY A 50 -4.52 4.90 11.30
CA GLY A 50 -5.47 6.01 11.20
C GLY A 50 -5.68 6.57 9.79
N GLY A 51 -4.78 6.29 8.84
CA GLY A 51 -5.00 6.58 7.42
C GLY A 51 -6.28 5.91 6.86
N ALA A 52 -6.69 4.78 7.45
CA ALA A 52 -7.90 4.06 7.07
C ALA A 52 -9.18 4.90 7.28
N ASN A 53 -9.15 5.82 8.24
CA ASN A 53 -10.27 6.70 8.56
C ASN A 53 -10.64 7.62 7.39
N ARG A 54 -9.66 8.08 6.62
CA ARG A 54 -9.95 8.86 5.42
C ARG A 54 -10.16 7.96 4.20
N LEU A 55 -9.36 6.91 4.08
CA LEU A 55 -9.39 6.02 2.92
C LEU A 55 -10.74 5.32 2.75
N HIS A 56 -11.39 4.86 3.84
CA HIS A 56 -12.66 4.13 3.72
C HIS A 56 -13.76 5.00 3.10
N LEU A 57 -13.80 6.30 3.39
CA LEU A 57 -14.76 7.24 2.81
C LEU A 57 -14.57 7.36 1.30
N GLU A 58 -13.32 7.43 0.83
CA GLU A 58 -13.02 7.51 -0.60
C GLU A 58 -13.24 6.19 -1.34
N CYS A 59 -13.01 5.07 -0.68
CA CYS A 59 -13.34 3.76 -1.22
C CYS A 59 -14.86 3.56 -1.34
N ARG A 60 -15.66 4.06 -0.39
CA ARG A 60 -17.14 4.03 -0.47
C ARG A 60 -17.68 4.85 -1.64
N LYS A 61 -16.98 5.92 -2.01
CA LYS A 61 -17.29 6.74 -3.20
C LYS A 61 -16.75 6.13 -4.51
N GLU A 62 -16.08 4.97 -4.44
CA GLU A 62 -15.43 4.31 -5.57
C GLU A 62 -14.33 5.15 -6.25
N ILE A 63 -13.84 6.20 -5.59
CA ILE A 63 -12.74 7.05 -6.10
C ILE A 63 -11.41 6.32 -5.97
N LEU A 64 -11.20 5.66 -4.84
CA LEU A 64 -9.99 4.91 -4.52
C LEU A 64 -10.30 3.42 -4.39
N LYS A 65 -9.48 2.57 -5.02
CA LYS A 65 -9.52 1.11 -4.83
C LYS A 65 -9.24 0.73 -3.37
N HIS A 66 -9.73 -0.42 -2.94
CA HIS A 66 -9.41 -0.94 -1.60
C HIS A 66 -7.89 -1.18 -1.43
N PRO A 67 -7.34 -0.97 -0.22
CA PRO A 67 -5.96 -1.34 0.06
C PRO A 67 -5.78 -2.85 -0.07
N THR A 68 -4.55 -3.30 -0.30
CA THR A 68 -4.19 -4.72 -0.16
C THR A 68 -3.99 -5.09 1.31
N VAL A 69 -3.48 -4.14 2.11
CA VAL A 69 -3.17 -4.32 3.52
C VAL A 69 -3.54 -3.05 4.30
N VAL A 70 -4.17 -3.21 5.46
CA VAL A 70 -4.20 -2.21 6.54
C VAL A 70 -3.27 -2.70 7.65
N SER A 71 -2.33 -1.87 8.09
CA SER A 71 -1.36 -2.25 9.12
C SER A 71 -1.12 -1.15 10.14
N GLY A 72 -0.84 -1.57 11.38
CA GLY A 72 -0.54 -0.70 12.52
C GLY A 72 -0.87 -1.40 13.83
N ASP A 73 -0.71 -0.71 14.95
CA ASP A 73 -1.29 -1.17 16.21
C ASP A 73 -2.81 -0.95 16.31
N LEU A 74 -3.41 -0.30 15.29
CA LEU A 74 -4.86 -0.19 15.14
C LEU A 74 -5.51 0.60 16.29
N ASP A 75 -4.77 1.52 16.91
CA ASP A 75 -5.28 2.38 17.98
C ASP A 75 -5.87 3.69 17.43
N SER A 76 -5.49 4.07 16.21
CA SER A 76 -5.91 5.31 15.57
C SER A 76 -7.02 5.10 14.53
N ILE A 77 -7.19 3.88 14.01
CA ILE A 77 -8.32 3.51 13.15
C ILE A 77 -9.65 3.51 13.94
N CYS A 78 -10.69 4.10 13.37
CA CYS A 78 -12.04 4.08 13.94
C CYS A 78 -12.77 2.78 13.59
N GLU A 79 -13.76 2.42 14.41
CA GLU A 79 -14.50 1.16 14.24
C GLU A 79 -15.20 1.08 12.87
N GLU A 80 -15.79 2.18 12.38
CA GLU A 80 -16.44 2.20 11.06
C GLU A 80 -15.47 1.88 9.92
N ALA A 81 -14.25 2.41 9.97
CA ALA A 81 -13.22 2.14 8.97
C ALA A 81 -12.72 0.70 9.08
N LYS A 82 -12.54 0.21 10.31
CA LYS A 82 -12.10 -1.16 10.60
C LYS A 82 -13.10 -2.18 10.08
N GLU A 83 -14.37 -2.05 10.45
CA GLU A 83 -15.48 -2.88 9.97
C GLU A 83 -15.58 -2.84 8.44
N TYR A 84 -15.44 -1.65 7.85
CA TYR A 84 -15.48 -1.52 6.39
C TYR A 84 -14.39 -2.35 5.70
N PHE A 85 -13.20 -2.46 6.27
CA PHE A 85 -12.06 -3.14 5.65
C PHE A 85 -11.90 -4.62 6.00
N THR A 86 -12.58 -5.14 7.04
CA THR A 86 -12.48 -6.53 7.53
C THR A 86 -12.51 -7.58 6.41
N ASP A 87 -13.44 -7.46 5.47
CA ASP A 87 -13.60 -8.45 4.38
C ASP A 87 -13.04 -7.97 3.03
N LYS A 88 -12.37 -6.82 2.99
CA LYS A 88 -11.90 -6.18 1.74
C LYS A 88 -10.40 -6.19 1.57
N CYS A 89 -9.64 -6.41 2.65
CA CYS A 89 -8.18 -6.42 2.61
C CYS A 89 -7.61 -7.23 3.78
N LYS A 90 -6.29 -7.44 3.78
CA LYS A 90 -5.60 -8.06 4.92
C LYS A 90 -5.40 -7.03 6.02
N ILE A 91 -5.80 -7.34 7.25
CA ILE A 91 -5.49 -6.53 8.42
C ILE A 91 -4.30 -7.15 9.15
N ILE A 92 -3.23 -6.39 9.36
CA ILE A 92 -2.00 -6.85 10.03
C ILE A 92 -1.76 -5.97 11.26
N TYR A 93 -1.95 -6.57 12.43
CA TYR A 93 -1.66 -5.93 13.71
C TYR A 93 -0.16 -5.95 14.00
N THR A 94 0.41 -4.80 14.35
CA THR A 94 1.84 -4.64 14.65
C THR A 94 2.06 -4.10 16.07
N GLN A 95 2.31 -5.01 17.02
CA GLN A 95 2.40 -4.74 18.46
C GLN A 95 3.63 -3.93 18.92
N ASP A 96 4.62 -3.72 18.06
CA ASP A 96 5.84 -3.02 18.45
C ASP A 96 5.58 -1.53 18.68
N GLN A 97 5.67 -1.11 19.95
CA GLN A 97 5.49 0.27 20.39
C GLN A 97 6.79 1.08 20.37
N MET A 98 7.93 0.46 20.02
CA MET A 98 9.22 1.15 19.92
C MET A 98 9.43 1.78 18.53
N GLU A 99 8.57 1.44 17.56
CA GLU A 99 8.62 1.94 16.19
C GLU A 99 7.26 2.50 15.73
N THR A 100 7.30 3.55 14.91
CA THR A 100 6.07 4.11 14.31
C THR A 100 5.42 3.11 13.34
N ASP A 101 4.11 3.20 13.14
CA ASP A 101 3.40 2.34 12.18
C ASP A 101 3.88 2.51 10.74
N LEU A 102 4.41 3.68 10.38
CA LEU A 102 5.05 3.87 9.07
C LEU A 102 6.27 2.96 8.92
N THR A 103 7.16 2.91 9.91
CA THR A 103 8.35 2.05 9.88
C THR A 103 7.95 0.58 9.81
N LYS A 104 7.00 0.16 10.65
CA LYS A 104 6.48 -1.22 10.68
C LYS A 104 5.84 -1.60 9.34
N SER A 105 5.06 -0.69 8.74
CA SER A 105 4.43 -0.89 7.43
C SER A 105 5.45 -0.99 6.30
N LEU A 106 6.53 -0.21 6.32
CA LEU A 106 7.61 -0.32 5.33
C LEU A 106 8.33 -1.68 5.41
N ARG A 107 8.49 -2.26 6.61
CA ARG A 107 9.02 -3.62 6.77
C ARG A 107 8.09 -4.66 6.13
N LEU A 108 6.77 -4.52 6.33
CA LEU A 108 5.77 -5.39 5.70
C LEU A 108 5.82 -5.30 4.17
N VAL A 109 5.96 -4.09 3.63
CA VAL A 109 6.14 -3.87 2.18
C VAL A 109 7.40 -4.58 1.68
N ALA A 110 8.53 -4.45 2.37
CA ALA A 110 9.76 -5.13 1.99
C ALA A 110 9.65 -6.65 2.07
N GLN A 111 8.88 -7.19 3.02
CA GLN A 111 8.61 -8.62 3.15
C GLN A 111 7.71 -9.12 2.01
N ASP A 112 6.61 -8.41 1.70
CA ASP A 112 5.70 -8.74 0.60
C ASP A 112 6.44 -8.78 -0.74
N GLU A 113 7.30 -7.79 -1.01
CA GLU A 113 8.16 -7.77 -2.19
C GLU A 113 9.13 -8.95 -2.27
N ARG A 114 9.73 -9.35 -1.14
CA ARG A 114 10.63 -10.52 -1.09
C ARG A 114 9.88 -11.82 -1.37
N MET A 115 8.68 -11.97 -0.81
CA MET A 115 7.83 -13.16 -1.00
C MET A 115 7.40 -13.31 -2.45
N LYS A 116 6.89 -12.25 -3.07
CA LYS A 116 6.51 -12.24 -4.50
C LYS A 116 7.68 -12.60 -5.41
N ARG A 117 8.89 -12.10 -5.12
CA ARG A 117 10.10 -12.46 -5.89
C ARG A 117 10.50 -13.93 -5.71
N ALA A 118 10.28 -14.50 -4.52
CA ALA A 118 10.58 -15.91 -4.26
C ALA A 118 9.58 -16.84 -4.96
N GLU A 119 8.29 -16.48 -4.98
CA GLU A 119 7.24 -17.20 -5.72
C GLU A 119 7.55 -17.26 -7.22
N VAL A 120 7.85 -16.12 -7.85
CA VAL A 120 8.23 -16.05 -9.27
C VAL A 120 9.48 -16.89 -9.60
N ARG A 121 10.40 -17.06 -8.65
CA ARG A 121 11.59 -17.92 -8.84
C ARG A 121 11.24 -19.41 -8.78
N ARG A 122 10.28 -19.79 -7.93
CA ARG A 122 9.84 -21.19 -7.80
C ARG A 122 9.03 -21.66 -9.00
N ASP A 123 8.26 -20.76 -9.61
CA ASP A 123 7.43 -21.08 -10.79
C ASP A 123 8.21 -21.09 -12.11
N ARG A 124 9.52 -20.81 -12.08
CA ARG A 124 10.37 -20.89 -13.26
C ARG A 124 10.77 -22.36 -13.46
N PRO A 125 10.42 -23.02 -14.58
CA PRO A 125 10.82 -24.39 -14.81
C PRO A 125 12.35 -24.48 -14.79
N ASP A 126 12.86 -25.51 -14.12
CA ASP A 126 14.29 -25.78 -14.03
C ASP A 126 14.81 -25.97 -15.46
N SER A 127 15.50 -24.96 -15.98
CA SER A 127 16.22 -25.09 -17.24
C SER A 127 17.44 -25.95 -16.94
N GLY A 128 17.20 -27.25 -16.79
CA GLY A 128 18.24 -28.25 -16.61
C GLY A 128 19.32 -28.03 -17.66
N GLU A 129 20.56 -28.12 -17.21
CA GLU A 129 21.75 -28.17 -18.04
C GLU A 129 21.48 -29.09 -19.24
N VAL A 130 21.36 -28.51 -20.43
CA VAL A 130 21.63 -29.25 -21.67
C VAL A 130 23.13 -29.46 -21.73
N GLY A 131 23.59 -30.47 -21.00
CA GLY A 131 24.91 -31.04 -21.19
C GLY A 131 24.95 -31.78 -22.52
N LEU A 132 25.65 -31.20 -23.50
CA LEU A 132 26.36 -31.89 -24.57
C LEU A 132 27.65 -31.11 -24.88
#